data_AF-A0A965QTH3-F1
#
_entry.id   AF-A0A965QTH3-F1
#
_cell.length_a   1.000
_cell.length_b   1.000
_cell.length_c   1.000
_cell.angle_alpha   90.00
_cell.angle_beta   90.00
_cell.angle_gamma   90.00
#
_symmetry.space_group_name_H-M   'P 1'
#
loop_
_entity.id
_entity.type
_entity.pdbx_description
1 polymer ?
#
loop_
_entity_poly.entity_id
_entity_poly.type
_entity_poly.pdbx_seq_one_letter_code
_entity_poly.pdbx_strand_id
1 'polypeptide(L)'
;GDAWLAWATSLALGVEVALIDLQCWRGVASHFNRATPLDSALYDLMGALILGVTLVTFDLTVRWCVRRVDCDAAMLLAGRAGLALLFVSCLLGIWASVHGDRRVALGLSPETLGAAGVVKFPHGAAIHALQWLPVLAWAARRAGLDERRRLGCVAAATLGTVLVLGYALWQTLAGRGRFDAEPAAAILLFSGVACLAVPVGVTLWAAARRRPPGSAATRSA
;
A
#
# COMPACT_ATOMS: atom_id res chain seq x y z
N GLY A 1 -6.50 -19.20 -16.28
CA GLY A 1 -5.87 -17.88 -16.07
C GLY A 1 -6.37 -17.29 -14.76
N ASP A 2 -5.58 -16.42 -14.14
CA ASP A 2 -5.85 -15.84 -12.80
C ASP A 2 -6.86 -14.68 -12.81
N ALA A 3 -7.53 -14.44 -13.95
CA ALA A 3 -8.46 -13.34 -14.12
C ALA A 3 -9.62 -13.37 -13.11
N TRP A 4 -10.11 -14.56 -12.76
CA TRP A 4 -11.18 -14.70 -11.77
C TRP A 4 -10.73 -14.32 -10.36
N LEU A 5 -9.47 -14.64 -9.97
CA LEU A 5 -8.89 -14.21 -8.70
C LEU A 5 -8.73 -12.69 -8.66
N ALA A 6 -8.23 -12.10 -9.74
CA ALA A 6 -8.09 -10.65 -9.86
C ALA A 6 -9.45 -9.94 -9.74
N TRP A 7 -10.48 -10.43 -10.43
CA TRP A 7 -11.84 -9.90 -10.32
C TRP A 7 -12.42 -10.07 -8.93
N ALA A 8 -12.31 -11.26 -8.33
CA ALA A 8 -12.81 -11.53 -6.98
C ALA A 8 -12.13 -10.62 -5.95
N THR A 9 -10.81 -10.47 -5.99
CA THR A 9 -10.06 -9.57 -5.11
C THR A 9 -10.46 -8.11 -5.32
N SER A 10 -10.57 -7.66 -6.58
CA SER A 10 -10.99 -6.29 -6.88
C SER A 10 -12.41 -5.99 -6.42
N LEU A 11 -13.34 -6.93 -6.60
CA LEU A 11 -14.72 -6.82 -6.13
C LEU A 11 -14.77 -6.80 -4.61
N ALA A 12 -14.05 -7.69 -3.92
CA ALA A 12 -14.01 -7.73 -2.47
C ALA A 12 -13.52 -6.41 -1.87
N LEU A 13 -12.42 -5.86 -2.40
CA LEU A 13 -11.91 -4.54 -1.99
C LEU A 13 -12.88 -3.41 -2.28
N GLY A 14 -13.53 -3.42 -3.46
CA GLY A 14 -14.52 -2.40 -3.82
C GLY A 14 -15.77 -2.44 -2.94
N VAL A 15 -16.27 -3.64 -2.64
CA VAL A 15 -17.39 -3.84 -1.72
C VAL A 15 -17.00 -3.38 -0.32
N GLU A 16 -15.84 -3.76 0.19
CA GLU A 16 -15.38 -3.36 1.51
C GLU A 16 -15.33 -1.82 1.67
N VAL A 17 -14.73 -1.11 0.70
CA VAL A 17 -14.72 0.37 0.71
C VAL A 17 -16.14 0.93 0.70
N ALA A 18 -17.04 0.37 -0.11
CA ALA A 18 -18.44 0.79 -0.14
C ALA A 18 -19.16 0.54 1.21
N LEU A 19 -18.83 -0.54 1.93
CA LEU A 19 -19.37 -0.81 3.27
C LEU A 19 -18.82 0.18 4.31
N ILE A 20 -17.54 0.54 4.23
CA ILE A 20 -16.92 1.57 5.07
C ILE A 20 -17.61 2.92 4.84
N ASP A 21 -17.81 3.30 3.58
CA ASP A 21 -18.47 4.54 3.19
C ASP A 21 -19.94 4.57 3.63
N LEU A 22 -20.65 3.44 3.52
CA LEU A 22 -22.01 3.29 4.03
C LEU A 22 -22.08 3.55 5.54
N GLN A 23 -21.16 2.98 6.32
CA GLN A 23 -21.12 3.22 7.76
C GLN A 23 -20.76 4.67 8.10
N CYS A 24 -19.85 5.27 7.34
CA CYS A 24 -19.52 6.70 7.45
C CYS A 24 -20.75 7.59 7.17
N TRP A 25 -21.51 7.30 6.11
CA TRP A 25 -22.74 8.00 5.76
C TRP A 25 -23.82 7.88 6.85
N ARG A 26 -23.90 6.72 7.50
CA ARG A 26 -24.77 6.49 8.67
C ARG A 26 -24.30 7.22 9.94
N GLY A 27 -23.13 7.86 9.92
CA GLY A 27 -22.55 8.57 11.06
C GLY A 27 -22.02 7.65 12.16
N VAL A 28 -21.71 6.39 11.84
CA VAL A 28 -21.22 5.39 12.80
C VAL A 28 -19.88 4.81 12.38
N ALA A 29 -19.17 4.18 13.32
CA ALA A 29 -17.91 3.52 13.02
C ALA A 29 -18.13 2.27 12.14
N SER A 30 -17.24 2.07 11.16
CA SER A 30 -17.22 0.87 10.32
C SER A 30 -16.52 -0.32 10.98
N HIS A 31 -15.53 -0.06 11.82
CA HIS A 31 -14.76 -1.07 12.54
C HIS A 31 -15.13 -1.06 14.01
N PHE A 32 -15.16 -2.25 14.62
CA PHE A 32 -15.46 -2.46 16.04
C PHE A 32 -16.88 -2.08 16.48
N ASN A 33 -17.75 -1.66 15.55
CA ASN A 33 -19.12 -1.29 15.85
C ASN A 33 -20.02 -2.53 15.89
N ARG A 34 -20.47 -2.87 17.11
CA ARG A 34 -21.38 -3.99 17.38
C ARG A 34 -22.71 -3.52 18.00
N ALA A 35 -23.07 -2.25 17.82
CA ALA A 35 -24.23 -1.65 18.49
C ALA A 35 -25.58 -2.24 18.04
N THR A 36 -25.68 -2.67 16.77
CA THR A 36 -26.88 -3.27 16.20
C THR A 36 -26.56 -4.57 15.45
N PRO A 37 -27.57 -5.42 15.15
CA PRO A 37 -27.37 -6.59 14.30
C PRO A 37 -26.82 -6.25 12.91
N LEU A 38 -27.27 -5.13 12.33
CA LEU A 38 -26.76 -4.65 11.03
C LEU A 38 -25.28 -4.27 11.13
N ASP A 39 -24.89 -3.51 12.15
CA ASP A 39 -23.48 -3.10 12.32
C ASP A 39 -22.56 -4.30 12.52
N SER A 40 -23.02 -5.29 13.29
CA SER A 40 -22.31 -6.55 13.49
C SER A 40 -22.13 -7.31 12.19
N ALA A 41 -23.20 -7.47 11.40
CA ALA A 41 -23.14 -8.17 10.12
C ALA A 41 -22.22 -7.47 9.11
N LEU A 42 -22.25 -6.13 9.06
CA LEU A 42 -21.37 -5.35 8.19
C LEU A 42 -19.90 -5.46 8.60
N TYR A 43 -19.60 -5.40 9.90
CA TYR A 43 -18.25 -5.57 10.40
C TYR A 43 -17.71 -6.99 10.15
N ASP A 44 -18.53 -8.03 10.36
CA ASP A 44 -18.16 -9.42 10.05
C ASP A 44 -17.94 -9.64 8.55
N LEU A 45 -18.79 -9.06 7.71
CA LEU A 45 -18.66 -9.15 6.25
C LEU A 45 -17.36 -8.50 5.78
N MET A 46 -17.03 -7.31 6.25
CA MET A 46 -15.74 -6.66 5.95
C MET A 46 -14.56 -7.53 6.36
N GLY A 47 -14.60 -8.09 7.58
CA GLY A 47 -13.57 -9.01 8.08
C GLY A 47 -13.40 -10.25 7.20
N ALA A 48 -14.50 -10.86 6.77
CA ALA A 48 -14.47 -12.02 5.87
C ALA A 48 -13.92 -11.68 4.47
N LEU A 49 -14.29 -10.53 3.92
CA LEU A 49 -13.76 -10.03 2.64
C LEU A 49 -12.24 -9.85 2.71
N ILE A 50 -11.73 -9.19 3.75
CA ILE A 50 -10.29 -8.98 3.93
C ILE A 50 -9.53 -10.26 4.17
N LEU A 51 -10.10 -11.21 4.93
CA LEU A 51 -9.48 -12.52 5.08
C LEU A 51 -9.33 -13.22 3.72
N GLY A 52 -10.38 -13.18 2.89
CA GLY A 52 -10.34 -13.68 1.51
C GLY A 52 -9.25 -13.00 0.66
N VAL A 53 -9.20 -11.66 0.67
CA VAL A 53 -8.18 -10.89 -0.03
C VAL A 53 -6.76 -11.23 0.46
N THR A 54 -6.60 -11.44 1.75
CA THR A 54 -5.31 -11.80 2.36
C THR A 54 -4.84 -13.17 1.86
N LEU A 55 -5.72 -14.16 1.79
CA LEU A 55 -5.40 -15.50 1.27
C LEU A 55 -5.04 -15.48 -0.22
N VAL A 56 -5.78 -14.72 -1.03
CA VAL A 56 -5.46 -14.56 -2.46
C VAL A 56 -4.13 -13.83 -2.64
N THR A 57 -3.87 -12.79 -1.86
CA THR A 57 -2.61 -12.03 -1.92
C THR A 57 -1.44 -12.90 -1.51
N PHE A 58 -1.58 -13.75 -0.47
CA PHE A 58 -0.58 -14.73 -0.08
C PHE A 58 -0.25 -15.69 -1.22
N ASP A 59 -1.27 -16.33 -1.80
CA ASP A 59 -1.11 -17.28 -2.91
C ASP A 59 -0.46 -16.62 -4.14
N LEU A 60 -0.90 -15.41 -4.52
CA LEU A 60 -0.28 -14.64 -5.60
C LEU A 60 1.18 -14.27 -5.29
N THR A 61 1.49 -13.87 -4.06
CA THR A 61 2.87 -13.55 -3.64
C THR A 61 3.77 -14.76 -3.78
N VAL A 62 3.33 -15.93 -3.29
CA VAL A 62 4.08 -17.19 -3.40
C VAL A 62 4.27 -17.58 -4.87
N ARG A 63 3.20 -17.61 -5.67
CA ARG A 63 3.26 -17.97 -7.08
C ARG A 63 4.17 -17.03 -7.88
N TRP A 64 4.13 -15.74 -7.60
CA TRP A 64 4.96 -14.74 -8.28
C TRP A 64 6.45 -14.84 -7.92
N CYS A 65 6.76 -15.31 -6.70
CA CYS A 65 8.13 -15.58 -6.29
C CYS A 65 8.72 -16.83 -6.96
N VAL A 66 7.91 -17.87 -7.20
CA VAL A 66 8.39 -19.16 -7.73
C VAL A 66 8.27 -19.32 -9.24
N ARG A 67 7.30 -18.64 -9.88
CA ARG A 67 7.08 -18.73 -11.33
C ARG A 67 7.97 -17.75 -12.08
N ARG A 68 8.38 -18.16 -13.29
CA ARG A 68 8.96 -17.25 -14.27
C ARG A 68 7.85 -16.41 -14.89
N VAL A 69 7.95 -15.11 -14.75
CA VAL A 69 7.04 -14.14 -15.37
C VAL A 69 7.84 -13.39 -16.42
N ASP A 70 7.33 -13.34 -17.65
CA ASP A 70 7.96 -12.63 -18.74
C ASP A 70 7.56 -11.15 -18.71
N CYS A 71 8.38 -10.33 -18.08
CA CYS A 71 8.24 -8.87 -18.03
C CYS A 71 9.60 -8.21 -17.77
N ASP A 72 9.71 -6.91 -18.04
CA ASP A 72 10.93 -6.15 -17.73
C ASP A 72 11.30 -6.20 -16.23
N ALA A 73 12.58 -6.08 -15.90
CA ALA A 73 13.07 -6.34 -14.55
C ALA A 73 12.52 -5.34 -13.53
N ALA A 74 12.26 -4.10 -13.96
CA ALA A 74 11.63 -3.08 -13.13
C ALA A 74 10.18 -3.45 -12.79
N MET A 75 9.37 -3.88 -13.77
CA MET A 75 8.01 -4.38 -13.54
C MET A 75 7.99 -5.65 -12.69
N LEU A 76 8.95 -6.56 -12.90
CA LEU A 76 9.07 -7.79 -12.11
C LEU A 76 9.32 -7.48 -10.63
N LEU A 77 10.25 -6.56 -10.34
CA LEU A 77 10.51 -6.09 -8.98
C LEU A 77 9.29 -5.38 -8.39
N ALA A 78 8.65 -4.49 -9.15
CA ALA A 78 7.47 -3.75 -8.71
C ALA A 78 6.33 -4.68 -8.31
N GLY A 79 6.04 -5.71 -9.12
CA GLY A 79 5.03 -6.72 -8.80
C GLY A 79 5.38 -7.54 -7.56
N ARG A 80 6.63 -8.01 -7.44
CA ARG A 80 7.10 -8.78 -6.26
C ARG A 80 7.02 -7.98 -4.97
N ALA A 81 7.62 -6.80 -4.97
CA ALA A 81 7.65 -5.93 -3.81
C ALA A 81 6.25 -5.44 -3.45
N GLY A 82 5.44 -5.06 -4.44
CA GLY A 82 4.07 -4.62 -4.25
C GLY A 82 3.18 -5.68 -3.61
N LEU A 83 3.22 -6.93 -4.11
CA LEU A 83 2.48 -8.06 -3.54
C LEU A 83 2.95 -8.39 -2.12
N ALA A 84 4.26 -8.45 -1.90
CA ALA A 84 4.82 -8.74 -0.57
C ALA A 84 4.45 -7.66 0.47
N LEU A 85 4.54 -6.38 0.10
CA LEU A 85 4.18 -5.26 0.98
C LEU A 85 2.67 -5.19 1.23
N LEU A 86 1.84 -5.47 0.23
CA LEU A 86 0.39 -5.61 0.43
C LEU A 86 0.07 -6.76 1.39
N PHE A 87 0.71 -7.92 1.22
CA PHE A 87 0.51 -9.05 2.13
C PHE A 87 0.91 -8.70 3.57
N VAL A 88 2.07 -8.06 3.77
CA VAL A 88 2.48 -7.53 5.08
C VAL A 88 1.46 -6.54 5.62
N SER A 89 0.95 -5.63 4.79
CA SER A 89 -0.11 -4.70 5.18
C SER A 89 -1.38 -5.45 5.63
N CYS A 90 -1.84 -6.47 4.92
CA CYS A 90 -2.99 -7.28 5.33
C CYS A 90 -2.78 -7.93 6.71
N LEU A 91 -1.58 -8.49 6.97
CA LEU A 91 -1.26 -9.05 8.29
C LEU A 91 -1.29 -7.98 9.39
N LEU A 92 -0.80 -6.77 9.11
CA LEU A 92 -0.87 -5.64 10.03
C LEU A 92 -2.32 -5.17 10.26
N GLY A 93 -3.18 -5.26 9.24
CA GLY A 93 -4.62 -5.00 9.37
C GLY A 93 -5.30 -6.03 10.27
N ILE A 94 -5.02 -7.32 10.08
CA ILE A 94 -5.52 -8.39 10.95
C ILE A 94 -5.05 -8.19 12.39
N TRP A 95 -3.76 -7.88 12.59
CA TRP A 95 -3.24 -7.55 13.92
C TRP A 95 -3.99 -6.37 14.54
N ALA A 96 -4.25 -5.32 13.75
CA ALA A 96 -4.99 -4.14 14.22
C ALA A 96 -6.42 -4.48 14.64
N SER A 97 -7.13 -5.31 13.87
CA SER A 97 -8.47 -5.78 14.20
C SER A 97 -8.49 -6.61 15.48
N VAL A 98 -7.58 -7.58 15.61
CA VAL A 98 -7.48 -8.43 16.81
C VAL A 98 -7.15 -7.59 18.06
N HIS A 99 -6.23 -6.63 17.94
CA HIS A 99 -5.92 -5.70 19.02
C HIS A 99 -7.14 -4.86 19.42
N GLY A 100 -7.82 -4.28 18.43
CA GLY A 100 -8.98 -3.42 18.65
C GLY A 100 -10.14 -4.16 19.30
N ASP A 101 -10.49 -5.36 18.82
CA ASP A 101 -11.56 -6.19 19.41
C ASP A 101 -11.27 -6.51 20.89
N ARG A 102 -10.02 -6.86 21.23
CA ARG A 102 -9.60 -7.09 22.63
C ARG A 102 -9.72 -5.83 23.48
N ARG A 103 -9.40 -4.66 22.94
CA ARG A 103 -9.53 -3.38 23.64
C ARG A 103 -11.00 -3.02 23.88
N VAL A 104 -11.87 -3.20 22.88
CA VAL A 104 -13.31 -2.98 23.03
C VAL A 104 -13.91 -3.90 24.08
N ALA A 105 -13.50 -5.17 24.14
CA ALA A 105 -13.94 -6.11 25.18
C ALA A 105 -13.57 -5.67 26.61
N LEU A 106 -12.55 -4.81 26.75
CA LEU A 106 -12.11 -4.21 28.01
C LEU A 106 -12.69 -2.80 28.25
N GLY A 107 -13.58 -2.31 27.37
CA GLY A 107 -14.13 -0.95 27.44
C GLY A 107 -13.12 0.15 27.07
N LEU A 108 -12.06 -0.19 26.35
CA LEU A 108 -10.99 0.75 25.95
C LEU A 108 -11.11 1.12 24.46
N SER A 109 -10.52 2.25 24.08
CA SER A 109 -10.47 2.69 22.67
C SER A 109 -9.75 1.67 21.76
N PRO A 110 -10.29 1.22 20.62
CA PRO A 110 -9.66 0.17 19.83
C PRO A 110 -8.37 0.60 19.11
N GLU A 111 -8.20 1.88 18.83
CA GLU A 111 -7.24 2.35 17.81
C GLU A 111 -5.85 2.69 18.34
N THR A 112 -5.71 2.77 19.67
CA THR A 112 -4.48 3.25 20.32
C THR A 112 -3.67 2.12 20.96
N LEU A 113 -2.35 2.20 20.83
CA LEU A 113 -1.37 1.42 21.57
C LEU A 113 -0.52 2.39 22.42
N GLY A 114 -0.31 2.06 23.70
CA GLY A 114 0.37 2.94 24.64
C GLY A 114 -0.34 4.28 24.79
N ALA A 115 0.42 5.38 24.84
CA ALA A 115 -0.12 6.73 25.02
C ALA A 115 -0.83 7.28 23.77
N ALA A 116 -0.23 7.10 22.59
CA ALA A 116 -0.69 7.74 21.34
C ALA A 116 -0.37 6.94 20.05
N GLY A 117 0.13 5.71 20.17
CA GLY A 117 0.47 4.87 19.00
C GLY A 117 -0.78 4.50 18.21
N VAL A 118 -0.78 4.71 16.89
CA VAL A 118 -1.96 4.46 16.05
C VAL A 118 -1.84 3.12 15.35
N VAL A 119 -2.61 2.13 15.78
CA VAL A 119 -2.44 0.72 15.38
C VAL A 119 -2.66 0.48 13.88
N LYS A 120 -3.54 1.27 13.24
CA LYS A 120 -3.78 1.21 11.79
C LYS A 120 -2.72 1.90 10.93
N PHE A 121 -1.80 2.66 11.54
CA PHE A 121 -0.82 3.46 10.79
C PHE A 121 0.15 2.60 9.96
N PRO A 122 0.76 1.52 10.49
CA PRO A 122 1.61 0.62 9.71
C PRO A 122 0.89 -0.06 8.56
N HIS A 123 -0.37 -0.49 8.78
CA HIS A 123 -1.20 -1.08 7.75
C HIS A 123 -1.38 -0.12 6.55
N GLY A 124 -1.82 1.11 6.82
CA GLY A 124 -2.02 2.13 5.78
C GLY A 124 -0.73 2.56 5.06
N ALA A 125 0.43 2.48 5.73
CA ALA A 125 1.72 2.88 5.16
C ALA A 125 2.16 2.00 3.97
N ALA A 126 1.71 0.74 3.90
CA ALA A 126 2.16 -0.22 2.89
C ALA A 126 1.04 -0.72 1.94
N ILE A 127 -0.23 -0.49 2.25
CA ILE A 127 -1.37 -1.09 1.52
C ILE A 127 -1.39 -0.74 0.02
N HIS A 128 -0.89 0.43 -0.36
CA HIS A 128 -0.93 0.89 -1.76
C HIS A 128 0.28 0.45 -2.60
N ALA A 129 1.23 -0.29 -2.01
CA ALA A 129 2.49 -0.68 -2.67
C ALA A 129 2.27 -1.42 -3.99
N LEU A 130 1.23 -2.26 -4.06
CA LEU A 130 0.86 -3.00 -5.26
C LEU A 130 0.39 -2.09 -6.39
N GLN A 131 -0.23 -0.94 -6.09
CA GLN A 131 -0.71 -0.01 -7.10
C GLN A 131 0.42 0.91 -7.57
N TRP A 132 1.13 1.55 -6.65
CA TRP A 132 2.00 2.67 -7.02
C TRP A 132 3.37 2.22 -7.57
N LEU A 133 3.92 1.07 -7.15
CA LEU A 133 5.19 0.56 -7.67
C LEU A 133 5.08 0.16 -9.17
N PRO A 134 4.08 -0.61 -9.62
CA PRO A 134 3.90 -0.90 -11.04
C PRO A 134 3.59 0.35 -11.87
N VAL A 135 2.83 1.30 -11.32
CA VAL A 135 2.58 2.60 -11.97
C VAL A 135 3.90 3.36 -12.20
N LEU A 136 4.80 3.39 -11.22
CA LEU A 136 6.12 3.99 -11.38
C LEU A 136 6.95 3.27 -12.43
N ALA A 137 7.01 1.94 -12.42
CA ALA A 137 7.74 1.15 -13.42
C ALA A 137 7.23 1.43 -14.84
N TRP A 138 5.90 1.43 -15.01
CA TRP A 138 5.24 1.75 -16.27
C TRP A 138 5.53 3.19 -16.71
N ALA A 139 5.39 4.17 -15.81
CA ALA A 139 5.63 5.58 -16.10
C ALA A 139 7.09 5.84 -16.48
N ALA A 140 8.04 5.24 -15.77
CA ALA A 140 9.47 5.32 -16.05
C ALA A 140 9.80 4.75 -17.45
N ARG A 141 9.16 3.65 -17.85
CA ARG A 141 9.24 3.10 -19.21
C ARG A 141 8.64 4.04 -20.26
N ARG A 142 7.46 4.62 -19.98
CA ARG A 142 6.81 5.62 -20.84
C ARG A 142 7.62 6.92 -20.94
N ALA A 143 8.40 7.28 -19.92
CA ALA A 143 9.29 8.43 -19.92
C ALA A 143 10.58 8.19 -20.73
N GLY A 144 10.83 6.95 -21.19
CA GLY A 144 12.01 6.61 -21.98
C GLY A 144 13.29 6.43 -21.16
N LEU A 145 13.18 6.25 -19.84
CA LEU A 145 14.34 5.86 -19.02
C LEU A 145 14.86 4.50 -19.46
N ASP A 146 16.19 4.31 -19.47
CA ASP A 146 16.79 3.00 -19.73
C ASP A 146 16.47 1.98 -18.62
N GLU A 147 16.69 0.69 -18.90
CA GLU A 147 16.33 -0.40 -17.98
C GLU A 147 16.98 -0.27 -16.60
N ARG A 148 18.25 0.15 -16.54
CA ARG A 148 18.98 0.29 -15.27
C ARG A 148 18.37 1.40 -14.41
N ARG A 149 18.02 2.53 -15.01
CA ARG A 149 17.36 3.66 -14.32
C ARG A 149 15.95 3.31 -13.87
N ARG A 150 15.18 2.59 -14.69
CA ARG A 150 13.85 2.09 -14.30
C ARG A 150 13.94 1.18 -13.08
N LEU A 151 14.82 0.20 -13.12
CA LEU A 151 15.03 -0.73 -12.01
C LEU A 151 15.50 0.02 -10.75
N GLY A 152 16.45 0.94 -10.88
CA GLY A 152 16.91 1.77 -9.76
C GLY A 152 15.81 2.63 -9.16
N CYS A 153 14.93 3.21 -9.99
CA CYS A 153 13.76 3.96 -9.54
C CYS A 153 12.81 3.08 -8.73
N VAL A 154 12.46 1.89 -9.24
CA VAL A 154 11.57 0.94 -8.53
C VAL A 154 12.22 0.40 -7.25
N ALA A 155 13.53 0.14 -7.25
CA ALA A 155 14.25 -0.31 -6.06
C ALA A 155 14.30 0.75 -4.96
N ALA A 156 14.63 2.00 -5.32
CA ALA A 156 14.60 3.13 -4.39
C ALA A 156 13.18 3.35 -3.84
N ALA A 157 12.19 3.34 -4.71
CA ALA A 157 10.78 3.41 -4.36
C ALA A 157 10.34 2.30 -3.37
N THR A 158 10.75 1.06 -3.63
CA THR A 158 10.50 -0.08 -2.73
C THR A 158 11.14 0.15 -1.36
N LEU A 159 12.42 0.55 -1.32
CA LEU A 159 13.12 0.90 -0.09
C LEU A 159 12.39 2.03 0.65
N GLY A 160 11.94 3.05 -0.07
CA GLY A 160 11.19 4.17 0.50
C GLY A 160 9.93 3.71 1.23
N THR A 161 9.15 2.80 0.64
CA THR A 161 7.96 2.24 1.32
C THR A 161 8.33 1.39 2.54
N VAL A 162 9.40 0.59 2.46
CA VAL A 162 9.87 -0.18 3.63
C VAL A 162 10.29 0.75 4.77
N LEU A 163 10.99 1.85 4.48
CA LEU A 163 11.41 2.82 5.50
C LEU A 163 10.21 3.57 6.11
N VAL A 164 9.24 3.98 5.28
CA VAL A 164 7.99 4.60 5.79
C VAL A 164 7.17 3.62 6.63
N LEU A 165 7.09 2.35 6.23
CA LEU A 165 6.48 1.29 7.04
C LEU A 165 7.24 1.09 8.37
N GLY A 166 8.58 1.05 8.32
CA GLY A 166 9.42 0.94 9.51
C GLY A 166 9.21 2.11 10.48
N TYR A 167 9.09 3.33 9.97
CA TYR A 167 8.72 4.51 10.75
C TYR A 167 7.33 4.35 11.39
N ALA A 168 6.33 3.96 10.60
CA ALA A 168 4.97 3.79 11.10
C ALA A 168 4.90 2.72 12.20
N LEU A 169 5.62 1.61 12.03
CA LEU A 169 5.76 0.56 13.05
C LEU A 169 6.43 1.08 14.31
N TRP A 170 7.56 1.78 14.16
CA TRP A 170 8.26 2.37 15.30
C TRP A 170 7.34 3.29 16.10
N GLN A 171 6.73 4.29 15.46
CA GLN A 171 5.83 5.23 16.16
C GLN A 171 4.69 4.50 16.87
N THR A 172 4.08 3.52 16.19
CA THR A 172 2.97 2.74 16.76
C THR A 172 3.39 1.94 17.98
N LEU A 173 4.47 1.15 17.87
CA LEU A 173 4.96 0.26 18.92
C LEU A 173 5.56 1.04 20.11
N ALA A 174 6.14 2.21 19.86
CA ALA A 174 6.61 3.12 20.91
C ALA A 174 5.47 3.88 21.60
N GLY A 175 4.21 3.69 21.18
CA GLY A 175 3.06 4.39 21.74
C GLY A 175 3.07 5.90 21.45
N ARG A 176 3.68 6.32 20.34
CA ARG A 176 3.81 7.73 19.93
C ARG A 176 2.84 8.11 18.83
N GLY A 177 2.42 9.38 18.86
CA GLY A 177 1.58 9.94 17.81
C GLY A 177 2.27 9.93 16.45
N ARG A 178 1.50 9.97 15.36
CA ARG A 178 2.02 9.88 13.98
C ARG A 178 3.06 10.94 13.62
N PHE A 179 3.04 12.09 14.29
CA PHE A 179 3.92 13.22 14.01
C PHE A 179 4.83 13.58 15.19
N ASP A 180 4.76 12.81 16.28
CA ASP A 180 5.59 12.98 17.47
C ASP A 180 6.87 12.13 17.34
N ALA A 181 7.66 12.44 16.31
CA ALA A 181 8.85 11.67 15.95
C ALA A 181 10.10 12.17 16.69
N GLU A 182 10.78 11.26 17.38
CA GLU A 182 12.16 11.47 17.80
C GLU A 182 13.08 11.70 16.58
N PRO A 183 14.25 12.35 16.74
CA PRO A 183 15.16 12.62 15.63
C PRO A 183 15.52 11.38 14.79
N ALA A 184 15.75 10.23 15.43
CA ALA A 184 16.05 8.99 14.71
C ALA A 184 14.87 8.49 13.84
N ALA A 185 13.64 8.55 14.36
CA ALA A 185 12.44 8.19 13.61
C ALA A 185 12.17 9.18 12.48
N ALA A 186 12.43 10.48 12.71
CA ALA A 186 12.33 11.50 11.68
C ALA A 186 13.32 11.25 10.51
N ILE A 187 14.58 10.91 10.80
CA ILE A 187 15.57 10.54 9.77
C ILE A 187 15.08 9.36 8.93
N LEU A 188 14.49 8.35 9.58
CA LEU A 188 13.94 7.18 8.90
C LEU A 188 12.80 7.58 7.95
N LEU A 189 11.86 8.41 8.41
CA LEU A 189 10.76 8.93 7.61
C LEU A 189 11.28 9.76 6.42
N PHE A 190 12.15 10.73 6.64
CA PHE A 190 12.65 11.61 5.59
C PHE A 190 13.47 10.86 4.55
N SER A 191 14.27 9.87 4.97
CA SER A 191 14.98 8.97 4.06
C SER A 191 13.98 8.17 3.20
N GLY A 192 12.93 7.65 3.83
CA GLY A 192 11.84 6.96 3.14
C GLY A 192 11.16 7.85 2.09
N VAL A 193 10.76 9.06 2.48
CA VAL A 193 10.13 10.04 1.58
C VAL A 193 11.06 10.44 0.44
N ALA A 194 12.36 10.66 0.70
CA ALA A 194 13.33 10.97 -0.35
C ALA A 194 13.46 9.81 -1.36
N CYS A 195 13.52 8.57 -0.88
CA CYS A 195 13.53 7.37 -1.71
C CYS A 195 12.25 7.18 -2.55
N LEU A 196 11.12 7.79 -2.15
CA LEU A 196 9.88 7.82 -2.93
C LEU A 196 9.85 8.98 -3.93
N ALA A 197 10.21 10.18 -3.47
CA ALA A 197 10.08 11.42 -4.24
C ALA A 197 11.10 11.51 -5.38
N VAL A 198 12.35 11.08 -5.17
CA VAL A 198 13.41 11.16 -6.19
C VAL A 198 13.07 10.33 -7.44
N PRO A 199 12.66 9.05 -7.34
CA PRO A 199 12.23 8.28 -8.52
C PRO A 199 11.09 8.92 -9.31
N VAL A 200 10.10 9.50 -8.61
CA VAL A 200 8.99 10.22 -9.25
C VAL A 200 9.52 11.46 -9.97
N GLY A 201 10.36 12.27 -9.32
CA GLY A 201 10.97 13.45 -9.92
C GLY A 201 11.82 13.13 -11.16
N VAL A 202 12.64 12.09 -11.10
CA VAL A 202 13.45 11.60 -12.24
C VAL A 202 12.54 11.18 -13.41
N THR A 203 11.46 10.45 -13.11
CA THR A 203 10.50 9.99 -14.12
C THR A 203 9.77 11.15 -14.78
N LEU A 204 9.28 12.10 -14.00
CA LEU A 204 8.59 13.31 -14.50
C LEU A 204 9.53 14.19 -15.33
N TRP A 205 10.76 14.38 -14.87
CA TRP A 205 11.78 15.14 -15.59
C TRP A 205 12.14 14.51 -16.94
N ALA A 206 12.30 13.19 -16.98
CA ALA A 206 12.56 12.47 -18.22
C ALA A 206 11.37 12.56 -19.18
N ALA A 207 10.14 12.46 -18.67
CA ALA A 207 8.93 12.63 -19.47
C ALA A 207 8.84 14.04 -20.08
N ALA A 208 9.14 15.09 -19.30
CA ALA A 208 9.11 16.48 -19.76
C ALA A 208 10.18 16.79 -20.83
N ARG A 209 11.34 16.10 -20.78
CA ARG A 209 12.41 16.27 -21.78
C ARG A 209 12.21 15.45 -23.04
N ARG A 210 11.25 14.53 -23.05
CA ARG A 210 10.98 13.68 -24.21
C ARG A 210 10.28 14.52 -25.28
N ARG A 211 10.95 14.76 -26.41
CA ARG A 211 10.33 15.44 -27.55
C ARG A 211 9.18 14.58 -28.09
N PRO A 212 8.02 15.17 -28.41
CA PRO A 212 6.94 14.42 -29.04
C PRO A 212 7.43 13.88 -30.40
N PRO A 213 7.05 12.64 -30.76
CA PRO A 213 7.36 12.08 -32.06
C PRO A 213 6.63 12.91 -33.14
N GLY A 214 7.36 13.80 -33.82
CA GLY A 214 6.82 14.68 -34.86
C GLY A 214 7.58 15.99 -35.09
N SER A 215 8.39 16.47 -34.15
CA SER A 215 9.07 17.79 -34.29
C SER A 215 10.32 17.80 -35.17
N ALA A 216 10.64 16.69 -35.86
CA ALA A 216 11.78 16.58 -36.77
C ALA A 216 11.43 16.79 -38.26
N ALA A 217 10.16 16.99 -38.62
CA ALA A 217 9.71 17.00 -40.02
C ALA A 217 9.56 18.39 -40.68
N THR A 218 10.16 19.46 -40.13
CA THR A 218 10.11 20.80 -40.74
C THR A 218 11.47 21.49 -40.73
N ARG A 219 12.46 20.93 -41.43
CA ARG A 219 13.63 21.67 -41.94
C ARG A 219 14.12 21.07 -43.25
N SER A 220 13.43 21.37 -44.33
CA SER A 220 13.99 21.45 -45.69
C SER A 220 12.92 21.92 -46.67
N ALA A 221 12.93 23.22 -46.99
CA ALA A 221 12.53 23.77 -48.29
C ALA A 221 13.14 25.19 -48.37
#